data_AF-A0A518ALU2-F1
#
_entry.id   AF-A0A518ALU2-F1
#
_cell.length_a   1.000
_cell.length_b   1.000
_cell.length_c   1.000
_cell.angle_alpha   90.00
_cell.angle_beta   90.00
_cell.angle_gamma   90.00
#
_symmetry.space_group_name_H-M   'P 1'
#
loop_
_entity.id
_entity.type
_entity.pdbx_description
1 polymer ?
#
loop_
_entity_poly.entity_id
_entity_poly.type
_entity_poly.pdbx_seq_one_letter_code
_entity_poly.pdbx_strand_id
1 'polypeptide(L)' 'MDTNSTNKQYLSLGRCCQLLSCNAADFRRLAQGAKVAPAMSLDSVEYYTPDDLEKVRKYQSQGKGFACHLRFK' A
#
# COMPACT_ATOMS: atom_id res chain seq x y z
N MET A 1 -15.45 -29.24 8.52
CA MET A 1 -15.04 -27.90 9.00
C MET A 1 -14.35 -27.24 7.84
N ASP A 2 -15.12 -26.52 7.04
CA ASP A 2 -14.62 -25.73 5.92
C ASP A 2 -13.80 -24.58 6.50
N THR A 3 -12.48 -24.77 6.60
CA THR A 3 -11.54 -23.67 6.74
C THR A 3 -11.58 -22.86 5.45
N ASN A 4 -12.67 -22.10 5.27
CA ASN A 4 -12.69 -20.92 4.42
C ASN A 4 -11.83 -19.85 5.10
N SER A 5 -10.55 -20.16 5.28
CA SER A 5 -9.52 -19.17 5.52
C SER A 5 -9.42 -18.41 4.21
N THR A 6 -10.28 -17.41 4.06
CA THR A 6 -10.02 -16.31 3.15
C THR A 6 -8.68 -15.76 3.61
N ASN A 7 -7.61 -16.28 3.00
CA ASN A 7 -6.25 -16.07 3.39
C ASN A 7 -6.00 -14.60 3.07
N LYS A 8 -6.32 -13.72 4.02
CA LYS A 8 -6.13 -12.28 3.89
C LYS A 8 -4.62 -12.11 3.82
N GLN A 9 -4.10 -12.13 2.60
CA GLN A 9 -2.68 -12.03 2.36
C GLN A 9 -2.26 -10.62 2.76
N TYR A 10 -1.70 -10.52 3.96
CA TYR A 10 -1.11 -9.29 4.45
C TYR A 10 0.18 -9.03 3.68
N LEU A 11 0.30 -7.82 3.14
CA LEU A 11 1.47 -7.35 2.43
C LEU A 11 2.24 -6.44 3.39
N SER A 12 3.51 -6.76 3.63
CA SER A 12 4.39 -5.88 4.40
C SER A 12 4.60 -4.55 3.67
N LEU A 13 4.88 -3.49 4.42
CA LEU A 13 5.22 -2.17 3.88
C LEU A 13 6.28 -2.26 2.77
N GLY A 14 7.33 -3.05 2.97
CA GLY A 14 8.37 -3.27 1.97
C GLY A 14 7.84 -3.89 0.67
N ARG A 15 6.90 -4.83 0.77
CA ARG A 15 6.26 -5.43 -0.42
C ARG A 15 5.35 -4.44 -1.12
N CYS A 16 4.58 -3.65 -0.38
CA CYS A 16 3.73 -2.59 -0.94
C CYS A 16 4.56 -1.53 -1.68
N CYS A 17 5.70 -1.13 -1.11
CA CYS A 17 6.64 -0.20 -1.72
C CYS A 17 7.20 -0.73 -3.05
N GLN A 18 7.57 -2.01 -3.11
CA GLN A 18 8.00 -2.66 -4.36
C GLN A 18 6.90 -2.65 -5.43
N LEU A 19 5.66 -2.98 -5.05
CA LEU A 19 4.53 -3.04 -6.00
C LEU A 19 4.16 -1.67 -6.57
N LEU A 20 4.26 -0.62 -5.76
CA LEU A 20 3.96 0.76 -6.17
C LEU A 20 5.19 1.53 -6.67
N SER A 21 6.34 0.88 -6.73
CA SER A 21 7.63 1.50 -7.09
C SER A 21 7.87 2.82 -6.34
N CYS A 22 7.62 2.84 -5.03
CA CYS A 22 7.80 4.00 -4.15
C CYS A 22 8.61 3.62 -2.90
N ASN A 23 9.09 4.61 -2.16
CA ASN A 23 9.76 4.38 -0.88
C ASN A 23 8.74 4.35 0.28
N ALA A 24 9.17 3.89 1.46
CA ALA A 24 8.31 3.78 2.65
C ALA A 24 7.69 5.11 3.10
N ALA A 25 8.40 6.23 2.93
CA ALA A 25 7.91 7.55 3.32
C ALA A 25 6.79 8.03 2.38
N ASP A 26 6.98 7.86 1.06
CA ASP A 26 5.99 8.16 0.04
C ASP A 26 4.77 7.24 0.19
N PHE A 27 4.99 5.95 0.44
CA PHE A 27 3.88 5.03 0.72
C PHE A 27 3.06 5.49 1.93
N ARG A 28 3.70 5.86 3.05
CA ARG A 28 2.98 6.35 4.23
C ARG A 28 2.20 7.63 3.95
N ARG A 29 2.75 8.55 3.16
CA ARG A 29 2.04 9.76 2.71
C ARG A 29 0.83 9.43 1.86
N LEU A 30 0.97 8.50 0.91
CA LEU A 30 -0.13 8.04 0.08
C LEU A 30 -1.20 7.30 0.91
N ALA A 31 -0.78 6.46 1.86
CA ALA A 31 -1.68 5.77 2.77
C ALA A 31 -2.46 6.76 3.63
N GLN A 32 -1.81 7.75 4.23
CA GLN A 32 -2.47 8.84 4.96
C GLN A 32 -3.44 9.62 4.08
N GLY A 33 -3.03 9.98 2.86
CA GLY A 33 -3.89 10.67 1.89
C GLY A 33 -5.11 9.84 1.47
N ALA A 34 -4.93 8.53 1.33
CA ALA A 34 -5.99 7.55 1.04
C ALA A 34 -6.82 7.17 2.26
N LYS A 35 -6.52 7.71 3.46
CA LYS A 35 -7.12 7.33 4.75
C LYS A 35 -7.01 5.83 5.04
N VAL A 36 -5.89 5.24 4.65
CA VAL A 36 -5.52 3.84 4.87
C VAL A 36 -4.56 3.75 6.04
N ALA A 37 -4.87 2.87 6.99
CA ALA A 37 -4.01 2.55 8.13
C ALA A 37 -3.47 1.12 7.97
N PRO A 38 -2.31 0.79 8.57
CA PRO A 38 -1.83 -0.59 8.62
C PRO A 38 -2.87 -1.47 9.32
N ALA A 39 -3.22 -2.58 8.68
CA ALA A 39 -4.14 -3.57 9.23
C ALA A 39 -3.52 -4.33 10.41
N MET A 40 -2.19 -4.44 10.43
CA MET A 40 -1.42 -5.09 11.48
C MET A 40 -0.03 -4.45 11.58
N SER A 41 0.56 -4.50 12.78
CA SER A 41 1.98 -4.18 12.99
C SER A 41 2.64 -5.31 13.77
N LEU A 42 3.71 -5.89 13.23
CA LEU A 42 4.47 -6.99 13.85
C LEU A 42 5.96 -6.64 13.77
N ASP A 43 6.69 -6.70 14.88
CA ASP A 43 8.14 -6.42 14.93
C ASP A 43 8.54 -5.08 14.26
N SER A 44 7.75 -4.02 14.48
CA SER A 44 7.92 -2.70 13.82
C SER A 44 7.73 -2.68 12.30
N VAL A 45 7.25 -3.78 11.71
CA VAL A 45 6.83 -3.88 10.32
C VAL A 45 5.33 -3.68 10.23
N GLU A 46 4.92 -2.70 9.41
CA GLU A 46 3.53 -2.43 9.10
C GLU A 46 3.04 -3.36 7.97
N TYR A 47 1.84 -3.91 8.13
CA TYR A 47 1.20 -4.78 7.15
C TYR A 47 -0.13 -4.19 6.70
N TYR A 48 -0.39 -4.30 5.40
CA TYR A 48 -1.56 -3.78 4.72
C TYR A 48 -2.29 -4.92 4.01
N THR A 49 -3.58 -4.77 3.81
CA THR A 49 -4.33 -5.72 2.97
C THR A 49 -4.19 -5.37 1.48
N PRO A 50 -4.53 -6.31 0.58
CA PRO A 50 -4.55 -6.02 -0.85
C PRO A 50 -5.55 -4.89 -1.20
N ASP A 51 -6.67 -4.81 -0.47
CA ASP A 51 -7.67 -3.75 -0.63
C ASP A 51 -7.12 -2.36 -0.25
N ASP A 52 -6.34 -2.31 0.85
CA ASP A 52 -5.61 -1.10 1.25
C ASP A 52 -4.63 -0.65 0.17
N LEU A 53 -3.89 -1.59 -0.41
CA LEU A 53 -2.97 -1.31 -1.51
C LEU A 53 -3.72 -0.77 -2.74
N GLU A 54 -4.89 -1.32 -3.07
CA GLU A 54 -5.70 -0.82 -4.19
C GLU A 54 -6.22 0.60 -3.94
N LYS A 55 -6.63 0.93 -2.71
CA LYS A 55 -7.00 2.31 -2.32
C LYS A 55 -5.84 3.27 -2.49
N VAL A 56 -4.65 2.89 -2.01
CA VAL A 56 -3.41 3.68 -2.17
C VAL A 56 -3.07 3.86 -3.65
N ARG A 57 -3.14 2.80 -4.46
CA ARG A 57 -2.90 2.84 -5.91
C ARG A 57 -3.90 3.76 -6.62
N LYS A 58 -5.19 3.67 -6.29
CA LYS A 58 -6.22 4.57 -6.82
C LYS A 58 -5.96 6.02 -6.41
N TYR A 59 -5.49 6.27 -5.19
CA TYR A 59 -5.16 7.61 -4.73
C TYR A 59 -3.95 8.19 -5.47
N GLN A 60 -2.93 7.37 -5.72
CA GLN A 60 -1.76 7.72 -6.53
C GLN A 60 -2.18 8.06 -7.97
N SER A 61 -3.00 7.21 -8.61
CA SER A 61 -3.48 7.39 -9.99
C SER A 61 -4.39 8.61 -10.16
N GLN A 62 -5.16 9.00 -9.14
CA GLN A 62 -5.99 10.20 -9.14
C GLN A 62 -5.22 11.53 -9.06
N GLY A 63 -3.88 11.50 -9.17
CA GLY A 63 -3.04 12.71 -9.22
C GLY A 63 -2.90 13.44 -7.88
N LYS A 64 -3.40 12.87 -6.78
CA LYS A 64 -3.17 13.37 -5.41
C LYS A 64 -1.94 12.76 -4.76
N GLY A 65 -1.45 11.64 -5.29
CA GLY A 65 -0.11 11.15 -5.03
C GLY A 65 0.85 11.82 -5.99
N PHE A 66 1.80 12.58 -5.44
CA PHE A 66 2.94 13.20 -6.12
C PHE A 66 3.27 12.51 -7.44
N ALA A 67 3.16 13.27 -8.52
CA ALA A 67 3.54 12.85 -9.85
C ALA A 67 4.93 12.19 -9.80
N CYS A 68 4.98 10.86 -9.80
CA CYS A 68 6.08 10.14 -10.40
C CYS A 68 6.05 10.57 -11.87
N HIS A 69 6.74 11.67 -12.16
CA HIS A 69 7.03 12.12 -13.50
C HIS A 69 7.67 10.94 -14.21
N LEU A 70 6.88 10.21 -14.98
CA LEU A 70 7.33 9.41 -16.10
C LEU A 70 7.96 10.40 -17.09
N ARG A 71 9.21 10.77 -16.82
CA ARG A 71 10.09 11.42 -17.77
C ARG A 71 10.60 10.32 -18.69
N PHE A 72 9.78 9.93 -19.66
CA PHE A 72 10.30 9.22 -20.83
C PHE A 72 10.41 10.24 -21.97
N LYS A 73 11.66 10.37 -22.41
CA LYS A 73 12.21 11.32 -23.38
C LYS A 73 12.07 10.73 -24.79
#